data_AF-A0A968MZ89-F1
#
_entry.id   AF-A0A968MZ89-F1
#
_cell.length_a   1.000
_cell.length_b   1.000
_cell.length_c   1.000
_cell.angle_alpha   90.00
_cell.angle_beta   90.00
_cell.angle_gamma   90.00
#
_symmetry.space_group_name_H-M   'P 1'
#
loop_
_entity.id
_entity.type
_entity.pdbx_description
1 polymer ?
#
loop_
_entity_poly.entity_id
_entity_poly.type
_entity_poly.pdbx_seq_one_letter_code
_entity_poly.pdbx_strand_id
1 'polypeptide(L)'
;MELCAETNPAPENGKVNCLKYIYEKDHSGSDSHPNKAANEFIGPLFAEFIVQVIQSQTNIRVNQIDVTGQNNISEISSDKGTLQMVASILPSDASNKEVTWSISEGSDNGSISSTGLLSAIKNGTVTIKATAKDGSGVFGTKIITISGQQIKVTGITVTGSGNASSITTDKGTLQMQASILPSDASNKEVTWSISEGSENGNISSTGLLSAIKNGALTVKATAKDGSGVFGTKTITISGQQIKVNGITVTGSGNASSITTDNGTLQMQASILPSDASNKEVTWSISEGSDNGSISSTGLLSALKNGTITVKATTKDGSGVFGTKTITISGQQIKVISIAVSGSGNASSITTDNGTLQMQASILPSDASNKEVTWSINEGSDNGSISSTGLLSAVKTGH
;
A
#
# COMPACT_ATOMS: atom_id res chain seq x y z
N MET A 1 39.56 31.57 -57.23
CA MET A 1 39.81 32.60 -58.27
C MET A 1 40.17 31.82 -59.52
N GLU A 2 39.32 31.84 -60.55
CA GLU A 2 39.57 31.08 -61.78
C GLU A 2 40.73 31.75 -62.52
N LEU A 3 41.90 31.09 -62.53
CA LEU A 3 43.02 31.47 -63.39
C LEU A 3 42.74 30.97 -64.80
N CYS A 4 42.94 31.82 -65.79
CA CYS A 4 42.77 31.52 -67.21
C CYS A 4 44.10 31.71 -67.95
N ALA A 5 44.28 30.95 -69.03
CA ALA A 5 45.33 31.24 -70.00
C ALA A 5 44.76 32.27 -71.00
N GLU A 6 45.44 33.40 -71.18
CA GLU A 6 45.04 34.38 -72.17
C GLU A 6 45.42 33.87 -73.57
N THR A 7 44.41 33.61 -74.40
CA THR A 7 44.61 33.09 -75.77
C THR A 7 44.55 34.20 -76.83
N ASN A 8 44.13 35.42 -76.45
CA ASN A 8 44.11 36.57 -77.34
C ASN A 8 45.48 37.30 -77.34
N PRO A 9 46.13 37.50 -78.51
CA PRO A 9 47.39 38.25 -78.60
C PRO A 9 47.27 39.77 -78.35
N ALA A 10 46.05 40.32 -78.24
CA ALA A 10 45.81 41.73 -77.90
C ALA A 10 44.57 41.89 -76.98
N PRO A 11 44.66 41.48 -75.70
CA PRO A 11 43.53 41.54 -74.78
C PRO A 11 43.33 42.97 -74.26
N GLU A 12 42.07 43.38 -74.06
CA GLU A 12 41.75 44.64 -73.38
C GLU A 12 42.27 44.60 -71.94
N ASN A 13 43.03 45.63 -71.56
CA ASN A 13 43.69 45.69 -70.25
C ASN A 13 42.62 45.81 -69.14
N GLY A 14 42.57 44.81 -68.22
CA GLY A 14 41.97 44.99 -66.89
C GLY A 14 40.67 44.25 -66.55
N LYS A 15 40.39 43.05 -67.08
CA LYS A 15 39.19 42.27 -66.64
C LYS A 15 39.39 40.81 -66.24
N VAL A 16 40.58 40.26 -66.26
CA VAL A 16 40.76 38.83 -65.92
C VAL A 16 42.10 38.56 -65.25
N ASN A 17 42.13 37.66 -64.26
CA ASN A 17 43.35 37.11 -63.68
C ASN A 17 43.98 36.07 -64.63
N CYS A 18 44.17 36.43 -65.90
CA CYS A 18 44.84 35.56 -66.85
C CYS A 18 46.35 35.77 -66.79
N LEU A 19 47.11 34.69 -66.93
CA LEU A 19 48.55 34.77 -67.14
C LEU A 19 48.81 35.40 -68.51
N LYS A 20 49.29 36.65 -68.51
CA LYS A 20 49.66 37.39 -69.72
C LYS A 20 51.08 36.98 -70.14
N TYR A 21 51.21 36.37 -71.31
CA TYR A 21 52.50 36.24 -71.99
C TYR A 21 52.66 37.43 -72.96
N ILE A 22 53.73 38.21 -72.82
CA ILE A 22 54.01 39.36 -73.69
C ILE A 22 55.08 38.93 -74.70
N TYR A 23 54.81 39.12 -75.99
CA TYR A 23 55.77 38.87 -77.06
C TYR A 23 56.35 40.19 -77.59
N GLU A 24 57.64 40.21 -77.94
CA GLU A 24 58.22 41.31 -78.73
C GLU A 24 57.86 41.11 -80.20
N LYS A 25 56.99 41.98 -80.74
CA LYS A 25 56.43 41.82 -82.09
C LYS A 25 57.43 42.06 -83.22
N ASP A 26 58.50 42.82 -82.98
CA ASP A 26 59.45 43.24 -84.00
C ASP A 26 60.89 43.20 -83.48
N HIS A 27 61.76 42.43 -84.13
CA HIS A 27 63.21 42.56 -84.00
C HIS A 27 63.75 43.38 -85.17
N SER A 28 64.35 44.53 -84.88
CA SER A 28 65.30 45.18 -85.80
C SER A 28 66.73 44.86 -85.35
N GLY A 29 67.21 43.65 -85.64
CA GLY A 29 68.58 43.24 -85.33
C GLY A 29 68.82 41.74 -85.53
N SER A 30 70.05 41.39 -85.92
CA SER A 30 70.48 40.03 -86.27
C SER A 30 70.60 39.09 -85.05
N ASP A 31 69.49 38.77 -84.42
CA ASP A 31 69.42 37.63 -83.50
C ASP A 31 68.77 36.41 -84.16
N SER A 32 69.16 35.23 -83.69
CA SER A 32 68.87 33.94 -84.31
C SER A 32 67.74 33.20 -83.62
N HIS A 33 66.56 33.80 -83.48
CA HIS A 33 65.38 33.07 -82.99
C HIS A 33 64.22 33.18 -84.00
N PRO A 34 64.09 32.26 -84.96
CA PRO A 34 62.99 32.27 -85.90
C PRO A 34 61.83 31.51 -85.28
N ASN A 35 60.81 32.19 -84.78
CA ASN A 35 59.64 31.43 -84.37
C ASN A 35 58.34 32.25 -84.20
N LYS A 36 57.63 32.54 -85.29
CA LYS A 36 56.23 32.97 -85.18
C LYS A 36 55.30 31.79 -84.84
N ALA A 37 55.61 30.58 -85.36
CA ALA A 37 54.73 29.42 -85.30
C ALA A 37 54.67 28.71 -83.94
N ALA A 38 55.80 28.36 -83.31
CA ALA A 38 55.80 27.92 -81.90
C ALA A 38 55.38 29.03 -80.93
N ASN A 39 55.54 30.31 -81.23
CA ASN A 39 54.99 31.36 -80.36
C ASN A 39 53.45 31.42 -80.41
N GLU A 40 52.84 31.29 -81.61
CA GLU A 40 51.38 31.24 -81.76
C GLU A 40 50.76 29.90 -81.30
N PHE A 41 51.50 28.78 -81.37
CA PHE A 41 50.98 27.45 -81.00
C PHE A 41 51.41 26.97 -79.60
N ILE A 42 52.68 27.11 -79.22
CA ILE A 42 53.21 26.60 -77.94
C ILE A 42 52.99 27.59 -76.80
N GLY A 43 52.96 28.90 -77.06
CA GLY A 43 52.70 29.93 -76.05
C GLY A 43 51.37 29.73 -75.30
N PRO A 44 50.22 29.62 -76.01
CA PRO A 44 48.93 29.32 -75.39
C PRO A 44 48.90 27.96 -74.68
N LEU A 45 49.50 26.92 -75.28
CA LEU A 45 49.59 25.59 -74.66
C LEU A 45 50.44 25.60 -73.38
N PHE A 46 51.49 26.41 -73.32
CA PHE A 46 52.34 26.56 -72.14
C PHE A 46 51.64 27.39 -71.06
N ALA A 47 50.90 28.44 -71.42
CA ALA A 47 50.06 29.19 -70.48
C ALA A 47 48.93 28.30 -69.91
N GLU A 48 48.27 27.49 -70.75
CA GLU A 48 47.31 26.48 -70.31
C GLU A 48 47.97 25.43 -69.42
N PHE A 49 49.17 24.96 -69.76
CA PHE A 49 49.94 24.04 -68.91
C PHE A 49 50.26 24.66 -67.55
N ILE A 50 50.71 25.92 -67.49
CA ILE A 50 50.98 26.61 -66.22
C ILE A 50 49.69 26.80 -65.42
N VAL A 51 48.58 27.17 -66.06
CA VAL A 51 47.27 27.30 -65.40
C VAL A 51 46.79 25.94 -64.88
N GLN A 52 46.91 24.88 -65.67
CA GLN A 52 46.60 23.51 -65.27
C GLN A 52 47.52 23.03 -64.13
N VAL A 53 48.80 23.34 -64.18
CA VAL A 53 49.77 23.01 -63.13
C VAL A 53 49.41 23.75 -61.84
N ILE A 54 49.17 25.06 -61.89
CA ILE A 54 48.76 25.86 -60.73
C ILE A 54 47.43 25.35 -60.17
N GLN A 55 46.41 25.12 -61.01
CA GLN A 55 45.12 24.59 -60.57
C GLN A 55 45.24 23.16 -60.01
N SER A 56 46.08 22.31 -60.60
CA SER A 56 46.33 20.95 -60.09
C SER A 56 47.08 20.93 -58.75
N GLN A 57 47.86 21.98 -58.44
CA GLN A 57 48.51 22.15 -57.14
C GLN A 57 47.61 22.79 -56.07
N THR A 58 46.34 23.13 -56.36
CA THR A 58 45.41 23.75 -55.39
C THR A 58 44.55 22.76 -54.59
N ASN A 59 44.78 21.45 -54.70
CA ASN A 59 44.15 20.50 -53.78
C ASN A 59 44.83 20.55 -52.41
N ILE A 60 44.45 21.56 -51.62
CA ILE A 60 44.94 21.78 -50.27
C ILE A 60 44.35 20.68 -49.40
N ARG A 61 45.19 19.72 -49.03
CA ARG A 61 44.82 18.60 -48.16
C ARG A 61 44.78 19.03 -46.70
N VAL A 62 43.98 18.29 -45.93
CA VAL A 62 43.95 18.40 -44.47
C VAL A 62 45.32 18.03 -43.91
N ASN A 63 45.85 18.89 -43.02
CA ASN A 63 47.11 18.70 -42.31
C ASN A 63 46.89 18.35 -40.84
N GLN A 64 45.81 18.86 -40.23
CA GLN A 64 45.49 18.63 -38.83
C GLN A 64 43.96 18.61 -38.63
N ILE A 65 43.51 17.76 -37.71
CA ILE A 65 42.14 17.72 -37.23
C ILE A 65 42.17 17.81 -35.71
N ASP A 66 41.57 18.86 -35.15
CA ASP A 66 41.33 18.95 -33.71
C ASP A 66 39.91 18.51 -33.41
N VAL A 67 39.77 17.42 -32.64
CA VAL A 67 38.47 16.88 -32.24
C VAL A 67 38.09 17.43 -30.87
N THR A 68 36.93 18.04 -30.77
CA THR A 68 36.35 18.52 -29.51
C THR A 68 34.90 18.10 -29.40
N GLY A 69 34.37 18.01 -28.17
CA GLY A 69 32.92 18.05 -28.02
C GLY A 69 32.42 19.47 -28.25
N GLN A 70 31.16 19.61 -28.66
CA GLN A 70 30.50 20.90 -28.78
C GLN A 70 30.67 21.68 -27.48
N ASN A 71 30.99 22.97 -27.60
CA ASN A 71 31.30 23.86 -26.47
C ASN A 71 32.47 23.38 -25.58
N ASN A 72 33.40 22.61 -26.15
CA ASN A 72 34.54 22.00 -25.45
C ASN A 72 34.16 21.02 -24.33
N ILE A 73 32.94 20.48 -24.36
CA ILE A 73 32.50 19.44 -23.42
C ILE A 73 33.33 18.17 -23.66
N SER A 74 33.75 17.53 -22.58
CA SER A 74 34.51 16.27 -22.59
C SER A 74 33.81 15.13 -21.86
N GLU A 75 32.53 15.31 -21.50
CA GLU A 75 31.76 14.33 -20.75
C GLU A 75 30.29 14.28 -21.15
N ILE A 76 29.69 13.10 -20.98
CA ILE A 76 28.24 12.89 -20.97
C ILE A 76 27.88 12.36 -19.59
N SER A 77 27.14 13.12 -18.79
CA SER A 77 26.81 12.76 -17.40
C SER A 77 25.32 12.51 -17.16
N SER A 78 24.48 12.62 -18.19
CA SER A 78 23.04 12.33 -18.15
C SER A 78 22.73 10.94 -18.70
N ASP A 79 21.75 10.27 -18.10
CA ASP A 79 21.24 8.98 -18.59
C ASP A 79 20.76 9.10 -20.04
N LYS A 80 21.28 8.25 -20.93
CA LYS A 80 21.04 8.30 -22.39
C LYS A 80 21.39 9.64 -23.04
N GLY A 81 22.30 10.40 -22.43
CA GLY A 81 22.76 11.68 -22.95
C GLY A 81 23.50 11.54 -24.28
N THR A 82 23.59 12.66 -25.00
CA THR A 82 24.29 12.76 -26.28
C THR A 82 25.23 13.95 -26.29
N LEU A 83 26.34 13.87 -27.02
CA LEU A 83 27.26 14.96 -27.25
C LEU A 83 27.57 15.07 -28.75
N GLN A 84 27.35 16.25 -29.33
CA GLN A 84 27.80 16.50 -30.70
C GLN A 84 29.32 16.68 -30.71
N MET A 85 30.01 15.89 -31.52
CA MET A 85 31.44 16.03 -31.75
C MET A 85 31.71 16.99 -32.90
N VAL A 86 32.79 17.75 -32.78
CA VAL A 86 33.20 18.79 -33.72
C VAL A 86 34.64 18.51 -34.16
N ALA A 87 34.88 18.59 -35.46
CA ALA A 87 36.21 18.48 -36.05
C ALA A 87 36.60 19.85 -36.62
N SER A 88 37.64 20.47 -36.05
CA SER A 88 38.25 21.68 -36.60
C SER A 88 39.36 21.26 -37.57
N ILE A 89 39.23 21.68 -38.83
CA ILE A 89 40.10 21.24 -39.93
C ILE A 89 41.10 22.35 -40.28
N LEU A 90 42.39 22.00 -40.29
CA LEU A 90 43.48 22.89 -40.72
C LEU A 90 44.26 22.29 -41.91
N PRO A 91 44.66 23.12 -42.89
CA PRO A 91 44.41 24.55 -42.95
C PRO A 91 42.94 24.86 -43.25
N SER A 92 42.49 26.06 -42.89
CA SER A 92 41.07 26.45 -42.98
C SER A 92 40.57 26.58 -44.42
N ASP A 93 41.44 26.57 -45.41
CA ASP A 93 41.16 26.55 -46.85
C ASP A 93 41.32 25.16 -47.49
N ALA A 94 41.42 24.09 -46.69
CA ALA A 94 41.43 22.71 -47.18
C ALA A 94 40.24 22.44 -48.13
N SER A 95 40.51 21.81 -49.26
CA SER A 95 39.57 21.66 -50.37
C SER A 95 38.40 20.73 -50.04
N ASN A 96 38.62 19.71 -49.20
CA ASN A 96 37.58 18.83 -48.66
C ASN A 96 37.71 18.74 -47.13
N LYS A 97 36.70 19.25 -46.42
CA LYS A 97 36.64 19.28 -44.95
C LYS A 97 35.76 18.19 -44.34
N GLU A 98 35.23 17.30 -45.16
CA GLU A 98 34.43 16.19 -44.63
C GLU A 98 35.31 15.21 -43.87
N VAL A 99 34.73 14.68 -42.79
CA VAL A 99 35.34 13.65 -41.96
C VAL A 99 34.44 12.43 -41.85
N THR A 100 35.04 11.28 -41.61
CA THR A 100 34.37 10.06 -41.17
C THR A 100 34.59 9.90 -39.67
N TRP A 101 33.49 9.75 -38.93
CA TRP A 101 33.49 9.54 -37.49
C TRP A 101 33.53 8.05 -37.13
N SER A 102 34.30 7.69 -36.11
CA SER A 102 34.34 6.35 -35.54
C SER A 102 34.72 6.39 -34.06
N ILE A 103 34.35 5.36 -33.31
CA ILE A 103 34.90 5.10 -31.96
C ILE A 103 36.09 4.16 -32.14
N SER A 104 37.30 4.59 -31.77
CA SER A 104 38.50 3.74 -31.86
C SER A 104 38.69 2.86 -30.63
N GLU A 105 38.18 3.27 -29.47
CA GLU A 105 38.26 2.53 -28.20
C GLU A 105 36.98 2.75 -27.37
N GLY A 106 36.53 1.72 -26.65
CA GLY A 106 35.39 1.83 -25.73
C GLY A 106 34.01 1.75 -26.40
N SER A 107 33.88 1.10 -27.56
CA SER A 107 32.60 1.00 -28.30
C SER A 107 31.43 0.40 -27.52
N ASP A 108 31.67 -0.32 -26.42
CA ASP A 108 30.61 -0.83 -25.53
C ASP A 108 29.96 0.27 -24.69
N ASN A 109 30.63 1.43 -24.54
CA ASN A 109 30.20 2.54 -23.69
C ASN A 109 29.38 3.59 -24.45
N GLY A 110 29.47 3.64 -25.78
CA GLY A 110 28.78 4.63 -26.60
C GLY A 110 28.74 4.28 -28.08
N SER A 111 27.94 5.01 -28.84
CA SER A 111 27.86 4.91 -30.32
C SER A 111 27.97 6.29 -30.95
N ILE A 112 28.58 6.40 -32.13
CA ILE A 112 28.69 7.66 -32.87
C ILE A 112 28.05 7.55 -34.24
N SER A 113 27.23 8.53 -34.61
CA SER A 113 26.60 8.61 -35.92
C SER A 113 27.54 9.17 -36.99
N SER A 114 27.13 9.07 -38.26
CA SER A 114 27.87 9.64 -39.40
C SER A 114 28.00 11.16 -39.34
N THR A 115 27.14 11.85 -38.59
CA THR A 115 27.20 13.30 -38.37
C THR A 115 27.98 13.70 -37.13
N GLY A 116 28.58 12.75 -36.41
CA GLY A 116 29.40 13.02 -35.22
C GLY A 116 28.60 13.14 -33.92
N LEU A 117 27.31 12.81 -33.91
CA LEU A 117 26.54 12.74 -32.65
C LEU A 117 26.91 11.47 -31.88
N LEU A 118 27.59 11.63 -30.75
CA LEU A 118 27.93 10.58 -29.79
C LEU A 118 26.74 10.36 -28.83
N SER A 119 26.31 9.11 -28.66
CA SER A 119 25.24 8.70 -27.75
C SER A 119 25.78 7.74 -26.68
N ALA A 120 25.44 7.97 -25.42
CA ALA A 120 25.87 7.13 -24.30
C ALA A 120 25.11 5.79 -24.24
N ILE A 121 25.82 4.72 -23.83
CA ILE A 121 25.26 3.37 -23.63
C ILE A 121 25.58 2.86 -22.22
N LYS A 122 26.86 2.92 -21.79
CA LYS A 122 27.32 2.50 -20.45
C LYS A 122 28.31 3.51 -19.89
N ASN A 123 28.44 3.53 -18.56
CA ASN A 123 29.50 4.29 -17.91
C ASN A 123 30.88 3.77 -18.32
N GLY A 124 31.81 4.67 -18.58
CA GLY A 124 33.15 4.36 -19.05
C GLY A 124 33.74 5.51 -19.86
N THR A 125 34.70 5.20 -20.73
CA THR A 125 35.30 6.18 -21.65
C THR A 125 35.16 5.71 -23.09
N VAL A 126 35.09 6.66 -24.02
CA VAL A 126 35.18 6.42 -25.46
C VAL A 126 36.25 7.30 -26.07
N THR A 127 37.02 6.75 -27.02
CA THR A 127 37.96 7.53 -27.83
C THR A 127 37.34 7.76 -29.19
N ILE A 128 36.93 9.02 -29.45
CA ILE A 128 36.34 9.42 -30.72
C ILE A 128 37.43 9.78 -31.71
N LYS A 129 37.29 9.31 -32.96
CA LYS A 129 38.20 9.60 -34.07
C LYS A 129 37.44 10.25 -35.22
N ALA A 130 37.98 11.34 -35.76
CA ALA A 130 37.55 11.95 -37.01
C ALA A 130 38.67 11.78 -38.04
N THR A 131 38.39 11.16 -39.19
CA THR A 131 39.37 10.92 -40.26
C THR A 131 38.99 11.72 -41.51
N ALA A 132 39.92 12.47 -42.09
CA ALA A 132 39.67 13.24 -43.32
C ALA A 132 39.28 12.32 -44.50
N LYS A 133 38.32 12.76 -45.31
CA LYS A 133 37.88 12.06 -46.54
C LYS A 133 38.62 12.48 -47.81
N ASP A 134 39.56 13.41 -47.72
CA ASP A 134 40.32 13.96 -48.85
C ASP A 134 41.48 13.05 -49.33
N GLY A 135 41.66 11.89 -48.69
CA GLY A 135 42.74 10.94 -48.98
C GLY A 135 44.09 11.31 -48.35
N SER A 136 44.16 12.33 -47.49
CA SER A 136 45.36 12.67 -46.69
C SER A 136 45.71 11.62 -45.63
N GLY A 137 44.70 10.90 -45.14
CA GLY A 137 44.85 9.96 -44.01
C GLY A 137 44.98 10.63 -42.65
N VAL A 138 44.91 11.97 -42.57
CA VAL A 138 44.97 12.72 -41.32
C VAL A 138 43.73 12.42 -40.46
N PHE A 139 43.95 12.25 -39.17
CA PHE A 139 42.89 12.08 -38.19
C PHE A 139 43.20 12.83 -36.90
N GLY A 140 42.14 13.16 -36.17
CA GLY A 140 42.21 13.66 -34.80
C GLY A 140 41.45 12.74 -33.85
N THR A 141 41.80 12.77 -32.57
CA THR A 141 41.09 11.99 -31.55
C THR A 141 40.74 12.82 -30.31
N LYS A 142 39.69 12.40 -29.60
CA LYS A 142 39.29 12.97 -28.32
C LYS A 142 38.70 11.89 -27.42
N ILE A 143 39.15 11.84 -26.18
CA ILE A 143 38.55 11.00 -25.13
C ILE A 143 37.35 11.74 -24.53
N ILE A 144 36.22 11.03 -24.42
CA ILE A 144 35.01 11.49 -23.74
C ILE A 144 34.68 10.53 -22.59
N THR A 145 34.41 11.08 -21.41
CA THR A 145 33.97 10.31 -20.23
C THR A 145 32.45 10.21 -20.23
N ILE A 146 31.92 9.00 -20.09
CA ILE A 146 30.48 8.73 -19.97
C ILE A 146 30.20 8.29 -18.53
N SER A 147 29.31 9.02 -17.87
CA SER A 147 28.86 8.74 -16.51
C SER A 147 27.34 8.91 -16.40
N GLY A 148 26.77 8.59 -15.24
CA GLY A 148 25.35 8.79 -14.95
C GLY A 148 24.37 7.82 -15.64
N GLN A 149 24.85 6.85 -16.42
CA GLN A 149 24.00 5.84 -17.05
C GLN A 149 23.38 4.94 -15.99
N GLN A 150 22.08 4.67 -16.14
CA GLN A 150 21.29 3.93 -15.17
C GLN A 150 21.06 2.49 -15.61
N ILE A 151 21.39 1.53 -14.75
CA ILE A 151 21.00 0.13 -14.90
C ILE A 151 19.65 -0.03 -14.20
N LYS A 152 18.59 -0.24 -14.98
CA LYS A 152 17.23 -0.42 -14.47
C LYS A 152 17.02 -1.83 -13.94
N VAL A 153 16.15 -1.94 -12.95
CA VAL A 153 15.60 -3.20 -12.44
C VAL A 153 14.82 -3.90 -13.54
N THR A 154 15.04 -5.20 -13.68
CA THR A 154 14.35 -6.09 -14.63
C THR A 154 13.58 -7.21 -13.93
N GLY A 155 13.90 -7.51 -12.67
CA GLY A 155 13.20 -8.52 -11.88
C GLY A 155 13.19 -8.21 -10.39
N ILE A 156 12.07 -8.54 -9.73
CA ILE A 156 11.93 -8.49 -8.27
C ILE A 156 11.33 -9.81 -7.80
N THR A 157 11.98 -10.47 -6.85
CA THR A 157 11.43 -11.62 -6.13
C THR A 157 11.12 -11.22 -4.69
N VAL A 158 9.88 -11.43 -4.25
CA VAL A 158 9.44 -11.12 -2.88
C VAL A 158 9.42 -12.37 -2.02
N THR A 159 10.05 -12.32 -0.85
CA THR A 159 10.07 -13.42 0.13
C THR A 159 9.74 -12.91 1.53
N GLY A 160 9.24 -13.78 2.40
CA GLY A 160 9.24 -13.53 3.84
C GLY A 160 10.59 -13.92 4.43
N SER A 161 10.99 -13.29 5.52
CA SER A 161 12.19 -13.67 6.28
C SER A 161 12.17 -15.17 6.60
N GLY A 162 13.30 -15.86 6.38
CA GLY A 162 13.39 -17.32 6.54
C GLY A 162 12.52 -18.11 5.55
N ASN A 163 12.14 -17.50 4.41
CA ASN A 163 11.18 -18.06 3.43
C ASN A 163 9.77 -18.31 3.98
N ALA A 164 9.42 -17.67 5.10
CA ALA A 164 8.08 -17.79 5.66
C ALA A 164 7.00 -17.35 4.65
N SER A 165 5.85 -18.00 4.75
CA SER A 165 4.65 -17.74 3.94
C SER A 165 3.42 -17.52 4.82
N SER A 166 3.60 -17.41 6.13
CA SER A 166 2.49 -17.28 7.07
C SER A 166 2.85 -16.50 8.33
N ILE A 167 1.84 -15.91 8.96
CA ILE A 167 1.89 -15.38 10.33
C ILE A 167 0.83 -16.15 11.13
N THR A 168 1.26 -16.88 12.16
CA THR A 168 0.36 -17.77 12.95
C THR A 168 0.20 -17.33 14.40
N THR A 169 0.94 -16.30 14.82
CA THR A 169 0.94 -15.76 16.18
C THR A 169 0.00 -14.56 16.24
N ASP A 170 -0.84 -14.47 17.29
CA ASP A 170 -1.70 -13.30 17.52
C ASP A 170 -0.87 -12.01 17.53
N LYS A 171 -1.28 -11.03 16.71
CA LYS A 171 -0.56 -9.77 16.48
C LYS A 171 0.89 -9.94 16.01
N GLY A 172 1.19 -11.08 15.41
CA GLY A 172 2.51 -11.40 14.88
C GLY A 172 2.89 -10.51 13.70
N THR A 173 4.19 -10.50 13.41
CA THR A 173 4.76 -9.75 12.28
C THR A 173 5.67 -10.65 11.43
N LEU A 174 5.85 -10.26 10.17
CA LEU A 174 6.78 -10.90 9.25
C LEU A 174 7.53 -9.84 8.45
N GLN A 175 8.86 -9.86 8.52
CA GLN A 175 9.67 -9.00 7.68
C GLN A 175 9.67 -9.55 6.25
N MET A 176 9.23 -8.73 5.30
CA MET A 176 9.28 -9.02 3.87
C MET A 176 10.60 -8.53 3.28
N GLN A 177 11.09 -9.23 2.26
CA GLN A 177 12.36 -8.99 1.60
C GLN A 177 12.15 -8.98 0.08
N ALA A 178 12.91 -8.15 -0.62
CA ALA A 178 12.91 -8.06 -2.07
C ALA A 178 14.33 -8.35 -2.59
N SER A 179 14.46 -9.37 -3.43
CA SER A 179 15.68 -9.63 -4.20
C SER A 179 15.55 -8.98 -5.58
N ILE A 180 16.54 -8.17 -5.96
CA ILE A 180 16.51 -7.31 -7.14
C ILE A 180 17.47 -7.85 -8.21
N LEU A 181 16.99 -7.91 -9.45
CA LEU A 181 17.78 -8.21 -10.63
C LEU A 181 17.74 -7.04 -11.63
N PRO A 182 18.86 -6.72 -12.31
CA PRO A 182 20.18 -7.30 -12.05
C PRO A 182 20.76 -6.81 -10.71
N SER A 183 21.73 -7.54 -10.16
CA SER A 183 22.30 -7.24 -8.84
C SER A 183 23.12 -5.95 -8.81
N ASP A 184 23.44 -5.37 -9.95
CA ASP A 184 24.14 -4.09 -10.15
C ASP A 184 23.20 -2.96 -10.60
N ALA A 185 21.87 -3.15 -10.50
CA ALA A 185 20.90 -2.08 -10.74
C ALA A 185 21.25 -0.80 -9.95
N SER A 186 21.18 0.36 -10.62
CA SER A 186 21.63 1.65 -10.07
C SER A 186 20.77 2.14 -8.91
N ASN A 187 19.48 1.81 -8.91
CA ASN A 187 18.56 2.05 -7.80
C ASN A 187 17.81 0.76 -7.46
N LYS A 188 18.05 0.23 -6.25
CA LYS A 188 17.49 -1.04 -5.74
C LYS A 188 16.34 -0.82 -4.75
N GLU A 189 15.94 0.43 -4.51
CA GLU A 189 14.86 0.70 -3.59
C GLU A 189 13.52 0.24 -4.15
N VAL A 190 12.67 -0.21 -3.23
CA VAL A 190 11.29 -0.62 -3.53
C VAL A 190 10.29 0.14 -2.69
N THR A 191 9.08 0.26 -3.20
CA THR A 191 7.90 0.66 -2.43
C THR A 191 7.06 -0.57 -2.12
N TRP A 192 6.75 -0.74 -0.84
CA TRP A 192 5.93 -1.84 -0.32
C TRP A 192 4.45 -1.46 -0.32
N SER A 193 3.59 -2.42 -0.64
CA SER A 193 2.14 -2.29 -0.58
C SER A 193 1.48 -3.66 -0.41
N ILE A 194 0.19 -3.67 -0.05
CA ILE A 194 -0.66 -4.85 -0.10
C ILE A 194 -1.58 -4.67 -1.31
N SER A 195 -1.52 -5.57 -2.28
CA SER A 195 -2.36 -5.49 -3.49
C SER A 195 -3.72 -6.15 -3.32
N GLU A 196 -3.84 -7.12 -2.39
CA GLU A 196 -5.06 -7.88 -2.11
C GLU A 196 -5.11 -8.26 -0.62
N GLY A 197 -6.30 -8.22 0.00
CA GLY A 197 -6.51 -8.64 1.40
C GLY A 197 -6.01 -7.65 2.45
N SER A 198 -6.07 -6.35 2.19
CA SER A 198 -5.60 -5.28 3.12
C SER A 198 -6.32 -5.26 4.47
N GLU A 199 -7.52 -5.83 4.57
CA GLU A 199 -8.24 -6.01 5.82
C GLU A 199 -7.58 -7.04 6.76
N ASN A 200 -6.70 -7.90 6.24
CA ASN A 200 -6.04 -8.96 7.00
C ASN A 200 -4.72 -8.50 7.63
N GLY A 201 -4.09 -7.43 7.13
CA GLY A 201 -2.80 -6.97 7.61
C GLY A 201 -2.40 -5.60 7.09
N ASN A 202 -1.32 -5.04 7.65
CA ASN A 202 -0.70 -3.79 7.22
C ASN A 202 0.79 -4.01 6.93
N ILE A 203 1.37 -3.29 5.96
CA ILE A 203 2.80 -3.33 5.67
C ILE A 203 3.45 -1.96 5.81
N SER A 204 4.60 -1.88 6.47
CA SER A 204 5.36 -0.64 6.62
C SER A 204 6.15 -0.28 5.34
N SER A 205 6.69 0.95 5.29
CA SER A 205 7.63 1.39 4.25
C SER A 205 8.93 0.59 4.22
N THR A 206 9.28 -0.11 5.30
CA THR A 206 10.45 -0.99 5.42
C THR A 206 10.12 -2.45 5.12
N GLY A 207 8.88 -2.78 4.75
CA GLY A 207 8.46 -4.14 4.43
C GLY A 207 8.09 -4.99 5.65
N LEU A 208 7.88 -4.40 6.83
CA LEU A 208 7.39 -5.14 7.99
C LEU A 208 5.87 -5.34 7.87
N LEU A 209 5.45 -6.58 7.65
CA LEU A 209 4.05 -6.99 7.60
C LEU A 209 3.54 -7.27 9.02
N SER A 210 2.40 -6.71 9.41
CA SER A 210 1.73 -6.93 10.70
C SER A 210 0.33 -7.51 10.50
N ALA A 211 -0.01 -8.54 11.26
CA ALA A 211 -1.31 -9.19 11.18
C ALA A 211 -2.44 -8.39 11.87
N ILE A 212 -3.64 -8.47 11.32
CA ILE A 212 -4.88 -7.86 11.87
C ILE A 212 -5.98 -8.92 11.98
N LYS A 213 -6.29 -9.64 10.89
CA LYS A 213 -7.32 -10.68 10.84
C LYS A 213 -6.80 -11.94 10.17
N ASN A 214 -7.43 -13.06 10.47
CA ASN A 214 -7.19 -14.31 9.76
C ASN A 214 -7.64 -14.17 8.30
N GLY A 215 -6.83 -14.68 7.38
CA GLY A 215 -7.09 -14.57 5.94
C GLY A 215 -5.79 -14.57 5.15
N ALA A 216 -5.87 -14.47 3.83
CA ALA A 216 -4.71 -14.34 2.96
C ALA A 216 -4.55 -12.87 2.51
N LEU A 217 -3.32 -12.44 2.29
CA LEU A 217 -3.03 -11.16 1.65
C LEU A 217 -1.85 -11.30 0.69
N THR A 218 -1.77 -10.40 -0.29
CA THR A 218 -0.68 -10.38 -1.27
C THR A 218 0.18 -9.13 -1.07
N VAL A 219 1.43 -9.35 -0.64
CA VAL A 219 2.43 -8.29 -0.51
C VAL A 219 3.06 -8.02 -1.87
N LYS A 220 3.24 -6.74 -2.21
CA LYS A 220 3.86 -6.26 -3.46
C LYS A 220 5.03 -5.33 -3.16
N ALA A 221 6.17 -5.56 -3.82
CA ALA A 221 7.31 -4.65 -3.88
C ALA A 221 7.46 -4.10 -5.30
N THR A 222 7.46 -2.78 -5.45
CA THR A 222 7.57 -2.09 -6.75
C THR A 222 8.87 -1.28 -6.83
N ALA A 223 9.64 -1.43 -7.90
CA ALA A 223 10.89 -0.68 -8.10
C ALA A 223 10.66 0.84 -8.11
N LYS A 224 11.54 1.61 -7.47
CA LYS A 224 11.51 3.09 -7.48
C LYS A 224 12.32 3.73 -8.61
N ASP A 225 12.99 2.93 -9.42
CA ASP A 225 13.85 3.41 -10.51
C ASP A 225 13.07 3.83 -11.78
N GLY A 226 11.74 3.72 -11.77
CA GLY A 226 10.88 4.04 -12.91
C GLY A 226 10.76 2.94 -13.96
N SER A 227 11.34 1.75 -13.72
CA SER A 227 11.17 0.57 -14.61
C SER A 227 9.75 0.02 -14.62
N GLY A 228 8.97 0.28 -13.56
CA GLY A 228 7.63 -0.30 -13.37
C GLY A 228 7.64 -1.78 -12.95
N VAL A 229 8.82 -2.38 -12.76
CA VAL A 229 8.95 -3.78 -12.33
C VAL A 229 8.46 -3.95 -10.90
N PHE A 230 7.76 -5.05 -10.64
CA PHE A 230 7.32 -5.44 -9.30
C PHE A 230 7.40 -6.96 -9.12
N GLY A 231 7.43 -7.37 -7.85
CA GLY A 231 7.26 -8.76 -7.43
C GLY A 231 6.16 -8.84 -6.37
N THR A 232 5.57 -10.03 -6.21
CA THR A 232 4.51 -10.29 -5.23
C THR A 232 4.75 -11.57 -4.44
N LYS A 233 4.18 -11.65 -3.23
CA LYS A 233 4.12 -12.87 -2.42
C LYS A 233 2.84 -12.90 -1.61
N THR A 234 2.09 -13.99 -1.72
CA THR A 234 0.94 -14.25 -0.86
C THR A 234 1.40 -14.77 0.51
N ILE A 235 0.79 -14.23 1.57
CA ILE A 235 1.02 -14.60 2.97
C ILE A 235 -0.32 -14.99 3.60
N THR A 236 -0.33 -16.13 4.29
CA THR A 236 -1.51 -16.62 5.04
C THR A 236 -1.42 -16.21 6.50
N ILE A 237 -2.42 -15.51 7.01
CA ILE A 237 -2.53 -15.10 8.40
C ILE A 237 -3.54 -16.00 9.11
N SER A 238 -3.11 -16.56 10.25
CA SER A 238 -3.96 -17.35 11.14
C SER A 238 -3.62 -17.05 12.60
N GLY A 239 -4.42 -17.60 13.52
CA GLY A 239 -4.19 -17.45 14.96
C GLY A 239 -4.50 -16.06 15.54
N GLN A 240 -5.12 -15.17 14.78
CA GLN A 240 -5.53 -13.85 15.28
C GLN A 240 -6.79 -13.95 16.15
N GLN A 241 -6.78 -13.21 17.26
CA GLN A 241 -7.90 -13.12 18.19
C GLN A 241 -8.58 -11.75 18.10
N ILE A 242 -9.83 -11.74 17.62
CA ILE A 242 -10.69 -10.56 17.64
C ILE A 242 -11.49 -10.61 18.93
N LYS A 243 -11.16 -9.70 19.86
CA LYS A 243 -11.87 -9.57 21.13
C LYS A 243 -13.20 -8.85 20.96
N VAL A 244 -14.15 -9.22 21.80
CA VAL A 244 -15.42 -8.52 21.98
C VAL A 244 -15.17 -7.10 22.50
N ASN A 245 -15.85 -6.13 21.90
CA ASN A 245 -15.86 -4.72 22.31
C ASN A 245 -17.24 -4.25 22.79
N GLY A 246 -18.31 -5.00 22.47
CA GLY A 246 -19.66 -4.64 22.88
C GLY A 246 -20.53 -5.87 23.07
N ILE A 247 -21.44 -5.79 24.04
CA ILE A 247 -22.45 -6.79 24.31
C ILE A 247 -23.76 -6.11 24.66
N THR A 248 -24.86 -6.60 24.11
CA THR A 248 -26.21 -6.14 24.42
C THR A 248 -27.04 -7.31 24.92
N VAL A 249 -27.61 -7.18 26.11
CA VAL A 249 -28.45 -8.22 26.73
C VAL A 249 -29.92 -7.90 26.49
N THR A 250 -30.68 -8.90 26.03
CA THR A 250 -32.13 -8.80 25.77
C THR A 250 -32.84 -10.03 26.31
N GLY A 251 -34.13 -9.89 26.63
CA GLY A 251 -35.02 -11.05 26.78
C GLY A 251 -35.50 -11.50 25.41
N SER A 252 -35.81 -12.79 25.26
CA SER A 252 -36.42 -13.33 24.04
C SER A 252 -37.65 -12.51 23.64
N GLY A 253 -37.75 -12.17 22.35
CA GLY A 253 -38.82 -11.29 21.84
C GLY A 253 -38.77 -9.87 22.40
N ASN A 254 -37.61 -9.41 22.89
CA ASN A 254 -37.42 -8.13 23.60
C ASN A 254 -38.21 -7.99 24.91
N ALA A 255 -38.66 -9.10 25.49
CA ALA A 255 -39.38 -9.08 26.76
C ALA A 255 -38.54 -8.44 27.88
N SER A 256 -39.23 -7.75 28.79
CA SER A 256 -38.66 -7.09 29.96
C SER A 256 -39.32 -7.53 31.27
N SER A 257 -40.17 -8.56 31.23
CA SER A 257 -40.93 -9.02 32.39
C SER A 257 -41.27 -10.50 32.35
N ILE A 258 -41.46 -11.10 33.53
CA ILE A 258 -42.10 -12.40 33.74
C ILE A 258 -43.36 -12.15 34.58
N THR A 259 -44.54 -12.45 34.05
CA THR A 259 -45.84 -12.18 34.70
C THR A 259 -46.61 -13.45 35.06
N THR A 260 -46.13 -14.60 34.59
CA THR A 260 -46.75 -15.91 34.83
C THR A 260 -46.12 -16.53 36.07
N ASP A 261 -46.95 -17.09 36.96
CA ASP A 261 -46.48 -17.85 38.13
C ASP A 261 -45.53 -18.98 37.70
N ASN A 262 -44.36 -19.07 38.33
CA ASN A 262 -43.27 -19.98 37.95
C ASN A 262 -42.80 -19.85 36.49
N GLY A 263 -43.04 -18.69 35.86
CA GLY A 263 -42.65 -18.42 34.49
C GLY A 263 -41.14 -18.31 34.30
N THR A 264 -40.70 -18.45 33.05
CA THR A 264 -39.30 -18.32 32.65
C THR A 264 -39.14 -17.35 31.47
N LEU A 265 -37.94 -16.78 31.33
CA LEU A 265 -37.56 -15.94 30.20
C LEU A 265 -36.16 -16.30 29.73
N GLN A 266 -36.03 -16.69 28.46
CA GLN A 266 -34.72 -16.90 27.85
C GLN A 266 -34.04 -15.55 27.59
N MET A 267 -32.86 -15.37 28.16
CA MET A 267 -32.00 -14.21 27.93
C MET A 267 -31.07 -14.46 26.74
N GLN A 268 -30.76 -13.40 26.01
CA GLN A 268 -29.94 -13.42 24.80
C GLN A 268 -28.86 -12.34 24.87
N ALA A 269 -27.70 -12.63 24.31
CA ALA A 269 -26.58 -11.69 24.20
C ALA A 269 -26.23 -11.49 22.72
N SER A 270 -26.25 -10.24 22.26
CA SER A 270 -25.70 -9.85 20.96
C SER A 270 -24.28 -9.31 21.15
N ILE A 271 -23.33 -9.77 20.34
CA ILE A 271 -21.90 -9.52 20.50
C ILE A 271 -21.36 -8.69 19.32
N LEU A 272 -20.55 -7.68 19.64
CA LEU A 272 -19.82 -6.86 18.69
C LEU A 272 -18.30 -6.89 18.99
N PRO A 273 -17.44 -6.94 17.96
CA PRO A 273 -17.80 -7.06 16.55
C PRO A 273 -18.34 -8.46 16.22
N SER A 274 -19.09 -8.57 15.12
CA SER A 274 -19.74 -9.82 14.70
C SER A 274 -18.74 -10.90 14.28
N ASP A 275 -17.47 -10.56 14.06
CA ASP A 275 -16.36 -11.46 13.76
C ASP A 275 -15.45 -11.75 14.97
N ALA A 276 -15.89 -11.42 16.20
CA ALA A 276 -15.16 -11.80 17.41
C ALA A 276 -14.86 -13.31 17.46
N SER A 277 -13.61 -13.66 17.79
CA SER A 277 -13.10 -15.04 17.72
C SER A 277 -13.72 -15.95 18.78
N ASN A 278 -14.17 -15.40 19.91
CA ASN A 278 -14.92 -16.12 20.95
C ASN A 278 -16.12 -15.27 21.39
N LYS A 279 -17.33 -15.80 21.17
CA LYS A 279 -18.61 -15.13 21.48
C LYS A 279 -19.33 -15.71 22.69
N GLU A 280 -18.69 -16.64 23.40
CA GLU A 280 -19.29 -17.23 24.58
C GLU A 280 -19.41 -16.22 25.73
N VAL A 281 -20.49 -16.38 26.50
CA VAL A 281 -20.77 -15.58 27.69
C VAL A 281 -21.05 -16.46 28.90
N THR A 282 -20.81 -15.91 30.08
CA THR A 282 -21.26 -16.44 31.36
C THR A 282 -22.42 -15.58 31.86
N TRP A 283 -23.52 -16.23 32.24
CA TRP A 283 -24.71 -15.60 32.78
C TRP A 283 -24.65 -15.54 34.31
N SER A 284 -25.08 -14.42 34.88
CA SER A 284 -25.27 -14.26 36.33
C SER A 284 -26.38 -13.27 36.64
N ILE A 285 -26.84 -13.26 37.89
CA ILE A 285 -27.69 -12.20 38.45
C ILE A 285 -26.78 -11.25 39.20
N SER A 286 -26.77 -9.97 38.82
CA SER A 286 -26.01 -8.95 39.55
C SER A 286 -26.80 -8.32 40.68
N GLU A 287 -28.14 -8.31 40.59
CA GLU A 287 -29.04 -7.74 41.60
C GLU A 287 -30.38 -8.50 41.63
N GLY A 288 -30.96 -8.69 42.81
CA GLY A 288 -32.28 -9.29 42.97
C GLY A 288 -32.30 -10.83 42.95
N SER A 289 -31.22 -11.50 43.38
CA SER A 289 -31.13 -12.97 43.39
C SER A 289 -32.21 -13.68 44.21
N ASP A 290 -32.86 -13.00 45.15
CA ASP A 290 -33.97 -13.57 45.93
C ASP A 290 -35.27 -13.72 45.10
N ASN A 291 -35.35 -13.02 43.96
CA ASN A 291 -36.54 -13.01 43.11
C ASN A 291 -36.53 -14.11 42.05
N GLY A 292 -35.41 -14.83 41.87
CA GLY A 292 -35.28 -15.85 40.82
C GLY A 292 -33.86 -16.34 40.61
N SER A 293 -33.67 -17.23 39.63
CA SER A 293 -32.38 -17.83 39.29
C SER A 293 -32.14 -17.82 37.79
N ILE A 294 -30.87 -17.87 37.36
CA ILE A 294 -30.50 -17.95 35.94
C ILE A 294 -29.60 -19.16 35.68
N SER A 295 -29.89 -19.90 34.61
CA SER A 295 -29.08 -21.04 34.18
C SER A 295 -27.80 -20.62 33.43
N SER A 296 -26.88 -21.57 33.23
CA SER A 296 -25.69 -21.38 32.39
C SER A 296 -26.01 -21.10 30.91
N THR A 297 -27.22 -21.44 30.45
CA THR A 297 -27.71 -21.16 29.11
C THR A 297 -28.49 -19.84 29.02
N GLY A 298 -28.64 -19.10 30.12
CA GLY A 298 -29.34 -17.82 30.16
C GLY A 298 -30.85 -17.92 30.35
N LEU A 299 -31.37 -19.06 30.81
CA LEU A 299 -32.79 -19.19 31.15
C LEU A 299 -33.03 -18.61 32.54
N LEU A 300 -33.75 -17.49 32.61
CA LEU A 300 -34.16 -16.84 33.86
C LEU A 300 -35.47 -17.45 34.36
N SER A 301 -35.52 -17.91 35.61
CA SER A 301 -36.69 -18.48 36.26
C SER A 301 -37.16 -17.59 37.41
N ALA A 302 -38.46 -17.29 37.45
CA ALA A 302 -39.06 -16.47 38.50
C ALA A 302 -39.31 -17.28 39.79
N LEU A 303 -39.12 -16.62 40.94
CA LEU A 303 -39.41 -17.16 42.27
C LEU A 303 -40.29 -16.22 43.10
N LYS A 304 -39.97 -14.92 43.15
CA LYS A 304 -40.74 -13.90 43.88
C LYS A 304 -40.96 -12.66 43.02
N ASN A 305 -42.03 -11.93 43.32
CA ASN A 305 -42.27 -10.62 42.71
C ASN A 305 -41.14 -9.65 43.07
N GLY A 306 -40.71 -8.84 42.11
CA GLY A 306 -39.61 -7.90 42.29
C GLY A 306 -38.89 -7.61 40.98
N THR A 307 -37.62 -7.24 41.05
CA THR A 307 -36.77 -6.99 39.88
C THR A 307 -35.51 -7.83 39.94
N ILE A 308 -35.04 -8.30 38.78
CA ILE A 308 -33.75 -8.99 38.62
C ILE A 308 -32.93 -8.26 37.57
N THR A 309 -31.68 -7.93 37.88
CA THR A 309 -30.72 -7.46 36.88
C THR A 309 -29.87 -8.64 36.42
N VAL A 310 -30.11 -9.09 35.19
CA VAL A 310 -29.34 -10.16 34.54
C VAL A 310 -28.08 -9.57 33.92
N LYS A 311 -26.94 -10.25 34.08
CA LYS A 311 -25.64 -9.89 33.51
C LYS A 311 -25.13 -11.01 32.60
N ALA A 312 -24.63 -10.65 31.43
CA ALA A 312 -23.83 -11.53 30.57
C ALA A 312 -22.41 -10.97 30.50
N THR A 313 -21.40 -11.81 30.79
CA THR A 313 -19.98 -11.43 30.76
C THR A 313 -19.24 -12.29 29.72
N THR A 314 -18.42 -11.68 28.87
CA THR A 314 -17.67 -12.39 27.83
C THR A 314 -16.58 -13.31 28.41
N LYS A 315 -16.33 -14.43 27.72
CA LYS A 315 -15.28 -15.41 28.10
C LYS A 315 -13.96 -15.25 27.34
N ASP A 316 -13.86 -14.30 26.42
CA ASP A 316 -12.68 -14.06 25.58
C ASP A 316 -11.56 -13.27 26.29
N GLY A 317 -11.72 -12.99 27.59
CA GLY A 317 -10.79 -12.19 28.38
C GLY A 317 -10.77 -10.71 28.01
N SER A 318 -11.81 -10.19 27.34
CA SER A 318 -12.02 -8.75 27.18
C SER A 318 -12.58 -8.09 28.44
N GLY A 319 -13.30 -8.85 29.28
CA GLY A 319 -13.98 -8.32 30.47
C GLY A 319 -15.24 -7.51 30.17
N VAL A 320 -15.66 -7.47 28.90
CA VAL A 320 -16.87 -6.77 28.45
C VAL A 320 -18.12 -7.49 28.98
N PHE A 321 -19.08 -6.71 29.49
CA PHE A 321 -20.34 -7.25 29.99
C PHE A 321 -21.51 -6.32 29.66
N GLY A 322 -22.71 -6.88 29.68
CA GLY A 322 -23.96 -6.17 29.47
C GLY A 322 -24.99 -6.62 30.50
N THR A 323 -25.96 -5.76 30.78
CA THR A 323 -27.02 -6.04 31.76
C THR A 323 -28.39 -5.76 31.19
N LYS A 324 -29.41 -6.44 31.73
CA LYS A 324 -30.82 -6.16 31.47
C LYS A 324 -31.63 -6.41 32.74
N THR A 325 -32.38 -5.40 33.16
CA THR A 325 -33.34 -5.53 34.25
C THR A 325 -34.64 -6.14 33.74
N ILE A 326 -35.15 -7.12 34.47
CA ILE A 326 -36.41 -7.83 34.22
C ILE A 326 -37.32 -7.66 35.44
N THR A 327 -38.56 -7.26 35.21
CA THR A 327 -39.59 -7.15 36.27
C THR A 327 -40.34 -8.46 36.41
N ILE A 328 -40.42 -8.99 37.63
CA ILE A 328 -41.17 -10.20 37.96
C ILE A 328 -42.43 -9.80 38.72
N SER A 329 -43.57 -10.29 38.25
CA SER A 329 -44.87 -10.13 38.88
C SER A 329 -45.70 -11.41 38.74
N GLY A 330 -46.84 -11.48 39.42
CA GLY A 330 -47.75 -12.62 39.32
C GLY A 330 -47.27 -13.92 39.99
N GLN A 331 -46.21 -13.88 40.80
CA GLN A 331 -45.75 -15.03 41.57
C GLN A 331 -46.62 -15.22 42.82
N GLN A 332 -46.97 -16.48 43.11
CA GLN A 332 -47.76 -16.87 44.26
C GLN A 332 -46.92 -17.58 45.32
N ILE A 333 -46.96 -17.05 46.55
CA ILE A 333 -46.38 -17.67 47.73
C ILE A 333 -47.51 -18.43 48.44
N LYS A 334 -47.42 -19.76 48.43
CA LYS A 334 -48.43 -20.62 49.05
C LYS A 334 -48.30 -20.62 50.57
N VAL A 335 -49.45 -20.70 51.25
CA VAL A 335 -49.50 -21.00 52.68
C VAL A 335 -48.96 -22.42 52.91
N ILE A 336 -48.03 -22.56 53.85
CA ILE A 336 -47.42 -23.83 54.25
C ILE A 336 -48.06 -24.34 55.54
N SER A 337 -48.36 -23.45 56.49
CA SER A 337 -49.04 -23.81 57.72
C SER A 337 -49.92 -22.68 58.26
N ILE A 338 -50.92 -23.09 59.03
CA ILE A 338 -51.82 -22.22 59.77
C ILE A 338 -51.82 -22.72 61.22
N ALA A 339 -51.49 -21.86 62.17
CA ALA A 339 -51.65 -22.13 63.60
C ALA A 339 -52.83 -21.31 64.13
N VAL A 340 -53.67 -21.91 64.96
CA VAL A 340 -54.86 -21.28 65.54
C VAL A 340 -54.68 -21.14 67.05
N SER A 341 -54.95 -19.96 67.60
CA SER A 341 -54.94 -19.71 69.06
C SER A 341 -56.09 -18.81 69.48
N GLY A 342 -56.56 -18.96 70.72
CA GLY A 342 -57.47 -17.98 71.31
C GLY A 342 -56.73 -16.70 71.71
N SER A 343 -57.42 -15.57 71.68
CA SER A 343 -56.89 -14.29 72.15
C SER A 343 -56.30 -14.42 73.56
N GLY A 344 -55.09 -13.90 73.75
CA GLY A 344 -54.36 -14.04 75.02
C GLY A 344 -53.89 -15.48 75.32
N ASN A 345 -53.84 -16.35 74.32
CA ASN A 345 -53.57 -17.79 74.45
C ASN A 345 -54.64 -18.55 75.26
N ALA A 346 -55.86 -18.01 75.36
CA ALA A 346 -56.96 -18.70 76.02
C ALA A 346 -57.36 -19.95 75.23
N SER A 347 -57.69 -21.02 75.96
CA SER A 347 -58.06 -22.33 75.39
C SER A 347 -59.48 -22.75 75.76
N SER A 348 -60.26 -21.93 76.46
CA SER A 348 -61.64 -22.23 76.86
C SER A 348 -62.47 -20.96 77.06
N ILE A 349 -63.81 -21.10 77.00
CA ILE A 349 -64.78 -20.07 77.37
C ILE A 349 -65.47 -20.51 78.67
N THR A 350 -65.22 -19.78 79.76
CA THR A 350 -65.69 -20.16 81.12
C THR A 350 -66.91 -19.38 81.60
N THR A 351 -67.48 -18.52 80.77
CA THR A 351 -68.67 -17.72 81.07
C THR A 351 -69.81 -18.11 80.14
N ASP A 352 -71.02 -18.28 80.67
CA ASP A 352 -72.21 -18.54 79.85
C ASP A 352 -72.46 -17.36 78.89
N ASN A 353 -72.71 -17.66 77.61
CA ASN A 353 -72.76 -16.67 76.52
C ASN A 353 -71.45 -15.87 76.33
N GLY A 354 -70.33 -16.40 76.83
CA GLY A 354 -69.01 -15.81 76.62
C GLY A 354 -68.52 -15.97 75.18
N THR A 355 -67.52 -15.17 74.82
CA THR A 355 -66.89 -15.20 73.50
C THR A 355 -65.37 -15.30 73.62
N LEU A 356 -64.73 -15.90 72.63
CA LEU A 356 -63.29 -15.96 72.47
C LEU A 356 -62.93 -15.62 71.01
N GLN A 357 -62.13 -14.57 70.83
CA GLN A 357 -61.61 -14.24 69.52
C GLN A 357 -60.49 -15.23 69.15
N MET A 358 -60.71 -16.02 68.11
CA MET A 358 -59.68 -16.89 67.54
C MET A 358 -58.78 -16.09 66.60
N GLN A 359 -57.50 -16.41 66.59
CA GLN A 359 -56.47 -15.81 65.76
C GLN A 359 -55.78 -16.92 64.95
N ALA A 360 -55.51 -16.63 63.68
CA ALA A 360 -54.75 -17.51 62.79
C ALA A 360 -53.39 -16.88 62.49
N SER A 361 -52.32 -17.63 62.73
CA SER A 361 -50.96 -17.27 62.33
C SER A 361 -50.59 -18.08 61.09
N ILE A 362 -50.32 -17.39 59.98
CA ILE A 362 -50.08 -17.98 58.66
C ILE A 362 -48.58 -17.92 58.35
N LEU A 363 -48.02 -19.07 57.95
CA LEU A 363 -46.63 -19.17 57.49
C LEU A 363 -46.56 -19.69 56.05
N PRO A 364 -45.65 -19.15 55.21
CA PRO A 364 -44.78 -18.03 55.53
C PRO A 364 -45.57 -16.71 55.63
N SER A 365 -45.04 -15.74 56.35
CA SER A 365 -45.71 -14.45 56.58
C SER A 365 -45.85 -13.60 55.31
N ASP A 366 -45.20 -13.98 54.20
CA ASP A 366 -45.33 -13.37 52.87
C ASP A 366 -46.26 -14.16 51.93
N ALA A 367 -47.05 -15.12 52.44
CA ALA A 367 -48.05 -15.84 51.63
C ALA A 367 -48.99 -14.89 50.86
N SER A 368 -49.25 -15.19 49.59
CA SER A 368 -49.98 -14.31 48.67
C SER A 368 -51.48 -14.24 48.96
N ASN A 369 -52.07 -15.33 49.46
CA ASN A 369 -53.43 -15.33 49.97
C ASN A 369 -53.40 -15.73 51.45
N LYS A 370 -53.91 -14.85 52.31
CA LYS A 370 -53.96 -15.04 53.77
C LYS A 370 -55.39 -15.08 54.31
N GLU A 371 -56.38 -15.22 53.44
CA GLU A 371 -57.77 -15.37 53.87
C GLU A 371 -57.95 -16.67 54.65
N VAL A 372 -58.70 -16.59 55.74
CA VAL A 372 -58.99 -17.71 56.64
C VAL A 372 -60.50 -17.90 56.69
N THR A 373 -60.95 -19.13 56.43
CA THR A 373 -62.34 -19.53 56.66
C THR A 373 -62.41 -20.31 57.96
N TRP A 374 -63.35 -19.92 58.82
CA TRP A 374 -63.54 -20.50 60.14
C TRP A 374 -64.73 -21.45 60.16
N SER A 375 -64.58 -22.61 60.80
CA SER A 375 -65.65 -23.57 61.04
C SER A 375 -65.39 -24.32 62.33
N ILE A 376 -66.46 -24.75 63.00
CA ILE A 376 -66.37 -25.64 64.16
C ILE A 376 -66.41 -27.07 63.66
N ASN A 377 -65.40 -27.87 63.99
CA ASN A 377 -65.32 -29.26 63.55
C ASN A 377 -66.16 -30.20 64.44
N GLU A 378 -66.17 -29.95 65.75
CA GLU A 378 -66.90 -30.75 66.75
C GLU A 378 -67.61 -29.84 67.75
N GLY A 379 -68.81 -30.23 68.20
CA GLY A 379 -69.55 -29.48 69.21
C GLY A 379 -70.26 -28.22 68.70
N SER A 380 -70.69 -28.19 67.45
CA SER A 380 -71.45 -27.05 66.87
C SER A 380 -72.74 -26.71 67.63
N ASP A 381 -73.29 -27.65 68.41
CA ASP A 381 -74.47 -27.40 69.25
C ASP A 381 -74.14 -26.54 70.49
N ASN A 382 -72.85 -26.42 70.83
CA ASN A 382 -72.36 -25.70 72.00
C ASN A 382 -71.85 -24.29 71.67
N GLY A 383 -71.79 -23.91 70.39
CA GLY A 383 -71.28 -22.60 69.99
C GLY A 383 -71.33 -22.32 68.49
N SER A 384 -71.04 -21.08 68.13
CA SER A 384 -70.90 -20.66 66.72
C SER A 384 -69.59 -19.90 66.54
N ILE A 385 -69.03 -19.92 65.33
CA ILE A 385 -67.86 -19.11 64.97
C ILE A 385 -68.23 -18.20 63.80
N SER A 386 -67.93 -16.91 63.93
CA SER A 386 -68.15 -15.94 62.86
C SER A 386 -67.08 -16.05 61.77
N SER A 387 -67.30 -15.40 60.62
CA SER A 387 -66.28 -15.23 59.57
C SER A 387 -65.05 -14.45 60.04
N THR A 388 -65.17 -13.68 61.13
CA THR A 388 -64.05 -12.96 61.75
C THR A 388 -63.32 -13.79 62.79
N GLY A 389 -63.70 -15.06 63.00
CA GLY A 389 -63.09 -15.95 63.99
C GLY A 389 -63.57 -15.72 65.42
N LEU A 390 -64.69 -15.04 65.64
CA LEU A 390 -65.26 -14.89 66.99
C LEU A 390 -66.03 -16.15 67.37
N LEU A 391 -65.46 -16.95 68.27
CA LEU A 391 -66.13 -18.13 68.84
C LEU A 391 -67.07 -17.68 69.96
N SER A 392 -68.34 -18.07 69.89
CA SER A 392 -69.38 -17.73 70.87
C SER A 392 -69.98 -19.00 71.45
N ALA A 393 -69.95 -19.16 72.77
CA ALA A 393 -70.50 -20.33 73.46
C ALA A 393 -72.00 -20.14 73.78
N VAL A 394 -72.81 -21.20 73.63
CA VAL A 394 -74.23 -21.21 74.02
C VAL A 394 -74.41 -21.67 75.48
N LYS A 395 -73.50 -22.51 75.98
CA LYS A 395 -73.35 -22.94 77.38
C LYS A 395 -71.86 -23.13 77.71
N THR A 396 -71.47 -22.96 78.97
CA THR A 396 -70.10 -23.22 79.45
C THR A 396 -69.57 -24.62 79.04
N GLY A 397 -68.35 -24.69 78.49
CA GLY A 397 -67.73 -25.92 77.99
C GLY A 397 -66.29 -25.73 77.50
N HIS A 398 -65.53 -26.83 77.43
CA HIS A 398 -64.11 -26.86 77.05
C HIS A 398 -63.87 -26.83 75.54
#